data_AF-A0A5D4S319-F1
#
_entry.id   AF-A0A5D4S319-F1
#
_cell.length_a   1.000
_cell.length_b   1.000
_cell.length_c   1.000
_cell.angle_alpha   90.00
_cell.angle_beta   90.00
_cell.angle_gamma   90.00
#
_symmetry.space_group_name_H-M   'P 1'
#
loop_
_entity.id
_entity.type
_entity.pdbx_description
1 polymer ?
#
loop_
_entity_poly.entity_id
_entity_poly.type
_entity_poly.pdbx_seq_one_letter_code
_entity_poly.pdbx_strand_id
1 'polypeptide(L)'
;MANYKPLGVSFDRTFRNDLNENFRRLDTVSRSVQTQVNNLVLASGTSNAEVVQARGEYPVLNQRLDESEFQLEKKRDKDDRIQGTELDTSSDITKVRIVNLADEVIRAMTGNAQVSPTIGNSAVVREKLANGAVTREKTQFQKLVSANVVDTTTVIQGGFYSPTSGNFSSNAGYFTTAEITVKSGESYRTNAASLAFFTSAYQFVSGVSPSELSGASGVFTVPSGAFYLRLNFVSSVAFPVCTKNTANYLQAFEQARYADEQLRVSSTNIGKDFVITPKNADFFSAERTENLFDPDNVVLGRYNELGEYALSSSNPQVTSNFIPVTPGDQLISSSSGYVTFYDAQKNFVSGMTPRTYFTVPSGVAFARTTSFVSTKDQEMVVKGTTLPPSYVPYLRYKIKSQYTEFNYVSKYKGKKWNVLGDSISVNKNFASKLYHEYINDEFGFGLIRNYGIGGSTVAKLGDDTNNSMALRYGQMDDDADMITVFGGTNDSSSGRVPIGQMSDRTVDTFYGAYHVLLSGLIEKYPGKKIAVFTPLQRASADTKPYAQVVREVAAYYSVPCLDLFAGGGLYAGSQTIVNRFMPDGLHPNADGHKIFSSKIASFLNSL
;
A
#
# COMPACT_ATOMS: atom_id res chain seq x y z
N MET A 1 -49.46 34.09 -32.76
CA MET A 1 -49.77 35.26 -31.92
C MET A 1 -50.25 34.82 -30.54
N ALA A 2 -49.34 34.45 -29.61
CA ALA A 2 -49.73 34.12 -28.23
C ALA A 2 -48.62 34.27 -27.16
N ASN A 3 -47.58 35.08 -27.38
CA ASN A 3 -46.39 35.07 -26.49
C ASN A 3 -46.11 36.36 -25.70
N TYR A 4 -47.03 37.34 -25.65
CA TYR A 4 -46.82 38.55 -24.84
C TYR A 4 -47.91 38.67 -23.77
N LYS A 5 -47.49 38.69 -22.50
CA LYS A 5 -48.37 38.92 -21.33
C LYS A 5 -48.85 40.38 -21.30
N PRO A 6 -50.07 40.65 -20.79
CA PRO A 6 -50.63 42.01 -20.73
C PRO A 6 -49.79 42.94 -19.84
N LEU A 7 -49.72 44.22 -20.22
CA LEU A 7 -49.03 45.26 -19.47
C LEU A 7 -49.72 45.50 -18.11
N GLY A 8 -48.96 45.53 -17.02
CA GLY A 8 -49.46 45.80 -15.65
C GLY A 8 -49.19 44.71 -14.60
N VAL A 9 -48.50 43.61 -14.94
CA VAL A 9 -48.14 42.55 -13.98
C VAL A 9 -47.02 43.00 -13.04
N SER A 10 -47.17 42.75 -11.73
CA SER A 10 -46.15 43.05 -10.71
C SER A 10 -44.84 42.29 -10.97
N PHE A 11 -43.69 42.91 -10.68
CA PHE A 11 -42.34 42.35 -10.86
C PHE A 11 -42.00 41.28 -9.79
N ASP A 12 -42.88 40.28 -9.69
CA ASP A 12 -42.81 39.21 -8.70
C ASP A 12 -41.78 38.13 -9.09
N ARG A 13 -41.62 37.15 -8.21
CA ARG A 13 -40.65 36.06 -8.39
C ARG A 13 -40.94 35.23 -9.65
N THR A 14 -42.21 35.04 -9.98
CA THR A 14 -42.66 34.28 -11.15
C THR A 14 -42.30 35.03 -12.43
N PHE A 15 -42.55 36.34 -12.48
CA PHE A 15 -42.15 37.19 -13.60
C PHE A 15 -40.64 37.15 -13.85
N ARG A 16 -39.82 37.25 -12.80
CA ARG A 16 -38.35 37.18 -12.92
C ARG A 16 -37.88 35.81 -13.43
N ASN A 17 -38.52 34.73 -12.98
CA ASN A 17 -38.18 33.38 -13.44
C ASN A 17 -38.54 33.18 -14.92
N ASP A 18 -39.72 33.63 -15.34
CA ASP A 18 -40.15 33.59 -16.74
C ASP A 18 -39.21 34.43 -17.63
N LEU A 19 -38.81 35.61 -17.16
CA LEU A 19 -37.88 36.48 -17.87
C LEU A 19 -36.50 35.84 -18.02
N ASN A 20 -35.98 35.24 -16.94
CA ASN A 20 -34.72 34.50 -16.97
C ASN A 20 -34.78 33.30 -17.93
N GLU A 21 -35.92 32.60 -18.00
CA GLU A 21 -36.11 31.49 -18.92
C GLU A 21 -36.15 31.95 -20.38
N ASN A 22 -36.77 33.10 -20.66
CA ASN A 22 -36.71 33.72 -21.98
C ASN A 22 -35.28 34.12 -22.35
N PHE A 23 -34.48 34.66 -21.42
CA PHE A 23 -33.08 34.96 -21.66
C PHE A 23 -32.24 33.71 -21.93
N ARG A 24 -32.47 32.61 -21.20
CA ARG A 24 -31.80 31.32 -21.47
C ARG A 24 -32.16 30.77 -22.85
N ARG A 25 -33.43 30.89 -23.26
CA ARG A 25 -33.88 30.49 -24.60
C ARG A 25 -33.25 31.36 -25.67
N LEU A 26 -33.17 32.67 -25.48
CA LEU A 26 -32.48 33.60 -26.37
C LEU A 26 -31.00 33.27 -26.51
N ASP A 27 -30.29 32.99 -25.42
CA ASP A 27 -28.88 32.55 -25.43
C ASP A 27 -28.72 31.22 -26.20
N THR A 28 -29.61 30.26 -25.95
CA THR A 28 -29.60 28.97 -26.67
C THR A 28 -29.81 29.16 -28.17
N VAL A 29 -30.76 30.01 -28.56
CA VAL A 29 -31.02 30.33 -29.98
C VAL A 29 -29.84 31.08 -30.60
N SER A 30 -29.25 32.05 -29.88
CA SER A 30 -28.07 32.79 -30.33
C SER A 30 -26.89 31.85 -30.61
N ARG A 31 -26.60 30.91 -29.72
CA ARG A 31 -25.55 29.88 -29.92
C ARG A 31 -25.86 28.95 -31.09
N SER A 32 -27.12 28.59 -31.28
CA SER A 32 -27.56 27.77 -32.42
C SER A 32 -27.36 28.51 -33.76
N VAL A 33 -27.76 29.78 -33.83
CA VAL A 33 -27.54 30.64 -35.01
C VAL A 33 -26.04 30.81 -35.27
N GLN A 34 -25.24 31.07 -34.23
CA GLN A 34 -23.78 31.15 -34.37
C GLN A 34 -23.18 29.87 -34.92
N THR A 35 -23.67 28.70 -34.47
CA THR A 35 -23.24 27.39 -34.98
C THR A 35 -23.63 27.20 -36.44
N GLN A 36 -24.84 27.61 -36.83
CA GLN A 36 -25.29 27.55 -38.22
C GLN A 36 -24.49 28.49 -39.13
N VAL A 37 -24.18 29.71 -38.66
CA VAL A 37 -23.31 30.66 -39.36
C VAL A 37 -21.90 30.06 -39.52
N ASN A 38 -21.33 29.49 -38.46
CA ASN A 38 -20.03 28.81 -38.53
C ASN A 38 -20.06 27.65 -39.54
N ASN A 39 -21.13 26.86 -39.58
CA ASN A 39 -21.31 25.78 -40.56
C ASN A 39 -21.48 26.29 -42.00
N LEU A 40 -22.14 27.43 -42.21
CA LEU A 40 -22.23 28.08 -43.52
C LEU A 40 -20.88 28.66 -43.97
N VAL A 41 -20.10 29.23 -43.05
CA VAL A 41 -18.73 29.67 -43.32
C VAL A 41 -17.84 28.48 -43.70
N LEU A 42 -17.97 27.33 -43.00
CA LEU A 42 -17.32 26.07 -43.35
C LEU A 42 -17.73 25.56 -44.75
N ALA A 43 -19.01 25.64 -45.10
CA ALA A 43 -19.52 25.21 -46.41
C ALA A 43 -19.14 26.17 -47.55
N SER A 44 -18.87 27.44 -47.26
CA SER A 44 -18.50 28.47 -48.26
C SER A 44 -17.03 28.42 -48.71
N GLY A 45 -16.19 27.58 -48.09
CA GLY A 45 -14.83 27.27 -48.57
C GLY A 45 -13.82 28.43 -48.61
N THR A 46 -14.11 29.57 -47.97
CA THR A 46 -13.33 30.83 -48.10
C THR A 46 -12.69 31.31 -46.79
N SER A 47 -12.36 30.40 -45.86
CA SER A 47 -11.48 30.77 -44.73
C SER A 47 -10.03 30.84 -45.22
N ASN A 48 -9.37 31.99 -45.04
CA ASN A 48 -7.95 32.17 -45.36
C ASN A 48 -7.09 31.15 -44.60
N ALA A 49 -6.09 30.56 -45.28
CA ALA A 49 -5.25 29.50 -44.74
C ALA A 49 -4.56 29.87 -43.42
N GLU A 50 -4.26 31.16 -43.24
CA GLU A 50 -3.68 31.71 -42.02
C GLU A 50 -4.61 31.56 -40.80
N VAL A 51 -5.92 31.80 -40.93
CA VAL A 51 -6.87 31.63 -39.82
C VAL A 51 -7.11 30.15 -39.53
N VAL A 52 -7.05 29.29 -40.55
CA VAL A 52 -7.13 27.84 -40.38
C VAL A 52 -5.91 27.29 -39.64
N GLN A 53 -4.72 27.81 -39.93
CA GLN A 53 -3.50 27.46 -39.20
C GLN A 53 -3.52 28.05 -37.77
N ALA A 54 -3.99 29.29 -37.62
CA ALA A 54 -4.07 29.97 -36.32
C ALA A 54 -5.12 29.37 -35.39
N ARG A 55 -6.20 28.76 -35.86
CA ARG A 55 -7.18 28.10 -34.96
C ARG A 55 -6.74 26.73 -34.45
N GLY A 56 -5.81 26.05 -35.14
CA GLY A 56 -5.42 24.68 -34.78
C GLY A 56 -6.61 23.71 -34.84
N GLU A 57 -6.80 22.90 -33.79
CA GLU A 57 -7.92 21.96 -33.68
C GLU A 57 -9.25 22.62 -33.28
N TYR A 58 -9.25 23.92 -32.95
CA TYR A 58 -10.45 24.63 -32.54
C TYR A 58 -11.34 24.94 -33.75
N PRO A 59 -12.67 24.78 -33.64
CA PRO A 59 -13.62 25.08 -34.70
C PRO A 59 -13.48 26.50 -35.30
N VAL A 60 -13.23 27.50 -34.44
CA VAL A 60 -12.97 28.89 -34.84
C VAL A 60 -11.84 29.48 -33.98
N LEU A 61 -11.09 30.44 -34.54
CA LEU A 61 -9.96 31.07 -33.85
C LEU A 61 -10.37 31.71 -32.53
N ASN A 62 -11.56 32.30 -32.44
CA ASN A 62 -12.05 32.95 -31.22
C ASN A 62 -12.07 31.98 -30.03
N GLN A 63 -12.47 30.73 -30.22
CA GLN A 63 -12.51 29.75 -29.13
C GLN A 63 -11.11 29.41 -28.60
N ARG A 64 -10.11 29.38 -29.48
CA ARG A 64 -8.72 29.20 -29.07
C ARG A 64 -8.22 30.42 -28.28
N LEU A 65 -8.57 31.62 -28.73
CA LEU A 65 -8.18 32.87 -28.07
C LEU A 65 -8.86 33.01 -26.70
N ASP A 66 -10.17 32.77 -26.60
CA ASP A 66 -10.93 32.80 -25.35
C ASP A 66 -10.35 31.82 -24.32
N GLU A 67 -10.02 30.59 -24.74
CA GLU A 67 -9.37 29.61 -23.85
C GLU A 67 -7.96 30.07 -23.46
N SER A 68 -7.19 30.63 -24.40
CA SER A 68 -5.85 31.15 -24.10
C SER A 68 -5.88 32.32 -23.12
N GLU A 69 -6.84 33.25 -23.25
CA GLU A 69 -7.06 34.36 -22.33
C GLU A 69 -7.48 33.86 -20.95
N PHE A 70 -8.41 32.90 -20.88
CA PHE A 70 -8.82 32.28 -19.62
C PHE A 70 -7.66 31.57 -18.89
N GLN A 71 -6.72 30.97 -19.63
CA GLN A 71 -5.53 30.36 -19.05
C GLN A 71 -4.50 31.42 -18.60
N LEU A 72 -4.45 32.58 -19.26
CA LEU A 72 -3.60 33.71 -18.89
C LEU A 72 -4.15 34.45 -17.66
N GLU A 73 -5.46 34.61 -17.52
CA GLU A 73 -6.11 35.19 -16.33
C GLU A 73 -5.80 34.41 -15.05
N LYS A 74 -5.48 33.11 -15.17
CA LYS A 74 -5.07 32.26 -14.05
C LYS A 74 -3.59 32.37 -13.69
N LYS A 75 -2.80 33.14 -14.45
CA LYS A 75 -1.38 33.36 -14.22
C LYS A 75 -1.16 34.81 -13.80
N ARG A 76 -0.75 35.03 -12.55
CA ARG A 76 -0.33 36.35 -12.07
C ARG A 76 1.00 36.74 -12.70
N ASP A 77 1.19 38.03 -12.99
CA ASP A 77 2.49 38.55 -13.44
C ASP A 77 3.55 38.32 -12.35
N LYS A 78 4.80 38.10 -12.76
CA LYS A 78 5.90 37.83 -11.82
C LYS A 78 6.24 39.06 -10.97
N ASP A 79 5.94 40.25 -11.48
CA ASP A 79 6.22 41.51 -10.81
C ASP A 79 5.10 41.90 -9.82
N ASP A 80 3.94 41.26 -9.91
CA ASP A 80 2.82 41.48 -8.99
C ASP A 80 3.03 40.74 -7.67
N ARG A 81 3.10 41.51 -6.59
CA ARG A 81 3.22 40.98 -5.22
C ARG A 81 1.92 40.32 -4.79
N ILE A 82 2.02 39.18 -4.11
CA ILE A 82 0.87 38.48 -3.51
C ILE A 82 0.31 39.34 -2.37
N GLN A 83 -0.96 39.70 -2.44
CA GLN A 83 -1.64 40.36 -1.34
C GLN A 83 -2.07 39.33 -0.30
N GLY A 84 -2.01 39.66 1.00
CA GLY A 84 -2.35 38.71 2.07
C GLY A 84 -3.77 38.16 1.99
N THR A 85 -4.70 38.93 1.41
CA THR A 85 -6.11 38.54 1.17
C THR A 85 -6.27 37.49 0.07
N GLU A 86 -5.25 37.27 -0.76
CA GLU A 86 -5.24 36.27 -1.83
C GLU A 86 -4.70 34.92 -1.35
N LEU A 87 -4.19 34.86 -0.13
CA LEU A 87 -3.74 33.60 0.48
C LEU A 87 -4.98 32.79 0.88
N ASP A 88 -5.13 31.61 0.30
CA ASP A 88 -6.19 30.68 0.68
C ASP A 88 -5.93 30.13 2.09
N THR A 89 -6.63 30.70 3.08
CA THR A 89 -6.59 30.26 4.47
C THR A 89 -7.81 29.44 4.87
N SER A 90 -8.64 29.04 3.90
CA SER A 90 -9.94 28.39 4.16
C SER A 90 -9.80 26.99 4.77
N SER A 91 -8.64 26.35 4.61
CA SER A 91 -8.35 25.03 5.15
C SER A 91 -6.87 24.86 5.48
N ASP A 92 -6.53 23.92 6.35
CA ASP A 92 -5.12 23.66 6.70
C ASP A 92 -4.31 23.02 5.55
N ILE A 93 -4.97 22.50 4.52
CA ILE A 93 -4.32 21.95 3.33
C ILE A 93 -3.94 23.05 2.32
N THR A 94 -4.62 24.20 2.33
CA THR A 94 -4.37 25.34 1.44
C THR A 94 -3.41 26.37 2.03
N LYS A 95 -3.24 26.40 3.35
CA LYS A 95 -2.27 27.26 4.05
C LYS A 95 -0.81 26.87 3.74
N VAL A 96 0.08 27.87 3.76
CA VAL A 96 1.53 27.65 3.77
C VAL A 96 1.91 26.96 5.09
N ARG A 97 2.47 25.75 5.01
CA ARG A 97 2.88 24.95 6.17
C ARG A 97 4.40 25.01 6.34
N ILE A 98 4.88 24.85 7.58
CA ILE A 98 6.33 24.80 7.89
C ILE A 98 7.05 23.72 7.06
N VAL A 99 6.38 22.60 6.76
CA VAL A 99 6.94 21.52 5.92
C VAL A 99 7.30 21.96 4.50
N ASN A 100 6.73 23.07 4.03
CA ASN A 100 6.96 23.63 2.70
C ASN A 100 8.04 24.73 2.68
N LEU A 101 8.63 25.08 3.83
CA LEU A 101 9.67 26.10 3.95
C LEU A 101 11.07 25.47 3.95
N ALA A 102 12.06 26.18 3.40
CA ALA A 102 13.46 25.75 3.44
C ALA A 102 14.02 25.79 4.87
N ASP A 103 14.96 24.90 5.20
CA ASP A 103 15.54 24.79 6.54
C ASP A 103 16.21 26.10 7.01
N GLU A 104 16.77 26.90 6.09
CA GLU A 104 17.34 28.21 6.41
C GLU A 104 16.27 29.22 6.87
N VAL A 105 15.08 29.19 6.27
CA VAL A 105 13.96 30.07 6.62
C VAL A 105 13.38 29.67 7.97
N ILE A 106 13.26 28.37 8.21
CA ILE A 106 12.84 27.82 9.50
C ILE A 106 13.82 28.28 10.59
N ARG A 107 15.13 28.09 10.38
CA ARG A 107 16.17 28.52 11.32
C ARG A 107 16.17 30.02 11.57
N ALA A 108 15.95 30.84 10.53
CA ALA A 108 15.85 32.29 10.67
C ALA A 108 14.65 32.71 11.53
N MET A 109 13.53 31.98 11.45
CA MET A 109 12.32 32.23 12.24
C MET A 109 12.42 31.71 13.68
N THR A 110 13.12 30.59 13.91
CA THR A 110 13.09 29.86 15.18
C THR A 110 14.36 30.00 16.01
N GLY A 111 15.42 30.57 15.43
CA GLY A 111 16.75 30.62 16.03
C GLY A 111 17.25 29.22 16.39
N ASN A 112 17.66 29.04 17.65
CA ASN A 112 18.14 27.76 18.19
C ASN A 112 17.03 26.89 18.83
N ALA A 113 15.77 27.32 18.81
CA ALA A 113 14.68 26.52 19.37
C ALA A 113 14.42 25.28 18.50
N GLN A 114 14.34 24.09 19.11
CA GLN A 114 13.91 22.89 18.39
C GLN A 114 12.45 23.04 17.97
N VAL A 115 12.24 23.16 16.66
CA VAL A 115 10.91 23.10 16.06
C VAL A 115 10.79 21.78 15.34
N SER A 116 10.10 20.83 15.97
CA SER A 116 9.70 19.60 15.32
C SER A 116 8.54 19.92 14.38
N PRO A 117 8.71 19.90 13.03
CA PRO A 117 7.54 19.77 12.18
C PRO A 117 6.88 18.45 12.58
N THR A 118 5.61 18.49 12.96
CA THR A 118 4.80 17.29 13.23
C THR A 118 4.63 16.53 11.93
N ILE A 119 5.65 15.79 11.53
CA ILE A 119 5.55 14.69 10.60
C ILE A 119 4.93 13.58 11.44
N GLY A 120 3.72 13.12 11.07
CA GLY A 120 3.13 11.97 11.72
C GLY A 120 4.14 10.81 11.71
N ASN A 121 4.27 10.08 12.82
CA ASN A 121 5.14 8.91 12.89
C ASN A 121 4.85 7.99 11.67
N SER A 122 5.92 7.55 11.00
CA SER A 122 5.90 6.71 9.78
C SER A 122 5.51 7.40 8.47
N ALA A 123 5.46 8.73 8.39
CA ALA A 123 5.24 9.44 7.13
C ALA A 123 6.56 9.78 6.41
N VAL A 124 6.62 9.45 5.12
CA VAL A 124 7.68 9.84 4.19
C VAL A 124 7.07 10.79 3.17
N VAL A 125 7.49 12.06 3.17
CA VAL A 125 6.95 13.10 2.26
C VAL A 125 7.92 13.42 1.14
N ARG A 126 7.38 13.69 -0.05
CA ARG A 126 8.10 13.83 -1.31
C ARG A 126 9.16 14.93 -1.26
N GLU A 127 8.87 16.01 -0.52
CA GLU A 127 9.66 17.23 -0.43
C GLU A 127 10.93 17.06 0.41
N LYS A 128 11.01 16.01 1.25
CA LYS A 128 12.17 15.69 2.11
C LYS A 128 12.97 14.46 1.65
N LEU A 129 12.55 13.81 0.57
CA LEU A 129 13.32 12.74 -0.07
C LEU A 129 14.03 13.27 -1.31
N ALA A 130 15.31 13.62 -1.16
CA ALA A 130 16.15 13.86 -2.34
C ALA A 130 16.21 12.58 -3.20
N ASN A 131 16.36 12.76 -4.52
CA ASN A 131 16.50 11.64 -5.44
C ASN A 131 17.70 10.77 -5.00
N GLY A 132 17.48 9.49 -4.69
CA GLY A 132 18.52 8.59 -4.16
C GLY A 132 18.81 8.68 -2.64
N ALA A 133 18.01 9.39 -1.83
CA ALA A 133 18.23 9.53 -0.39
C ALA A 133 18.02 8.22 0.44
N VAL A 134 17.35 7.24 -0.15
CA VAL A 134 17.18 5.90 0.42
C VAL A 134 18.24 5.00 -0.19
N THR A 135 19.31 4.75 0.57
CA THR A 135 20.43 3.88 0.19
C THR A 135 20.11 2.42 0.48
N ARG A 136 20.92 1.50 -0.05
CA ARG A 136 20.83 0.04 0.18
C ARG A 136 20.72 -0.34 1.66
N GLU A 137 21.43 0.34 2.55
CA GLU A 137 21.39 0.05 3.98
C GLU A 137 20.02 0.34 4.60
N LYS A 138 19.26 1.25 3.99
CA LYS A 138 17.94 1.69 4.47
C LYS A 138 16.78 0.84 3.95
N THR A 139 17.02 -0.13 3.06
CA THR A 139 16.00 -1.04 2.49
C THR A 139 16.12 -2.49 2.97
N GLN A 140 16.96 -2.77 3.98
CA GLN A 140 17.27 -4.12 4.49
C GLN A 140 16.10 -4.90 5.12
N PHE A 141 14.91 -4.29 5.26
CA PHE A 141 13.71 -4.99 5.71
C PHE A 141 13.10 -5.92 4.64
N GLN A 142 13.59 -5.86 3.39
CA GLN A 142 13.20 -6.77 2.31
C GLN A 142 14.13 -7.98 2.28
N LYS A 143 13.82 -9.03 3.05
CA LYS A 143 14.46 -10.33 2.87
C LYS A 143 13.69 -11.11 1.81
N LEU A 144 14.15 -11.11 0.57
CA LEU A 144 13.63 -11.98 -0.48
C LEU A 144 13.89 -13.43 -0.08
N VAL A 145 12.82 -14.19 0.18
CA VAL A 145 12.90 -15.64 0.44
C VAL A 145 12.87 -16.34 -0.92
N SER A 146 14.03 -16.71 -1.45
CA SER A 146 14.10 -17.64 -2.58
C SER A 146 13.72 -19.05 -2.11
N ALA A 147 13.06 -19.83 -2.96
CA ALA A 147 12.87 -21.26 -2.73
C ALA A 147 14.21 -22.01 -2.71
N ASN A 148 15.25 -21.44 -3.33
CA ASN A 148 16.62 -21.91 -3.22
C ASN A 148 17.30 -21.26 -2.00
N VAL A 149 17.78 -22.07 -1.06
CA VAL A 149 18.50 -21.57 0.13
C VAL A 149 19.98 -21.33 -0.13
N VAL A 150 20.48 -21.62 -1.33
CA VAL A 150 21.87 -21.36 -1.73
C VAL A 150 22.03 -19.91 -2.21
N ASP A 151 22.82 -19.13 -1.48
CA ASP A 151 23.31 -17.82 -1.94
C ASP A 151 24.68 -17.98 -2.61
N THR A 152 24.71 -17.82 -3.93
CA THR A 152 25.93 -17.96 -4.73
C THR A 152 26.94 -16.84 -4.52
N THR A 153 26.55 -15.72 -3.92
CA THR A 153 27.44 -14.57 -3.70
C THR A 153 28.31 -14.73 -2.46
N THR A 154 27.95 -15.66 -1.56
CA THR A 154 28.62 -15.88 -0.27
C THR A 154 29.32 -17.23 -0.20
N VAL A 155 29.48 -17.92 -1.33
CA VAL A 155 30.16 -19.22 -1.38
C VAL A 155 31.65 -19.09 -1.06
N ILE A 156 32.18 -20.09 -0.38
CA ILE A 156 33.59 -20.24 -0.08
C ILE A 156 34.20 -21.11 -1.19
N GLN A 157 35.06 -20.51 -2.00
CA GLN A 157 35.74 -21.19 -3.10
C GLN A 157 36.92 -22.04 -2.61
N GLY A 158 37.26 -23.08 -3.37
CA GLY A 158 38.51 -23.82 -3.18
C GLY A 158 38.51 -24.77 -1.99
N GLY A 159 37.34 -25.27 -1.58
CA GLY A 159 37.26 -26.28 -0.53
C GLY A 159 35.84 -26.72 -0.20
N PHE A 160 35.76 -27.67 0.74
CA PHE A 160 34.50 -28.28 1.18
C PHE A 160 34.58 -28.63 2.67
N TYR A 161 33.42 -28.72 3.32
CA TYR A 161 33.32 -29.26 4.68
C TYR A 161 33.12 -30.77 4.64
N SER A 162 34.00 -31.52 5.30
CA SER A 162 33.95 -32.99 5.29
C SER A 162 32.63 -33.51 5.87
N PRO A 163 31.89 -34.38 5.14
CA PRO A 163 30.66 -34.97 5.66
C PRO A 163 30.90 -35.97 6.79
N THR A 164 32.16 -36.30 7.11
CA THR A 164 32.51 -37.26 8.17
C THR A 164 33.04 -36.58 9.44
N SER A 165 33.75 -35.45 9.30
CA SER A 165 34.39 -34.78 10.44
C SER A 165 33.92 -33.34 10.66
N GLY A 166 33.22 -32.74 9.71
CA GLY A 166 32.83 -31.33 9.76
C GLY A 166 33.99 -30.35 9.62
N ASN A 167 35.22 -30.81 9.37
CA ASN A 167 36.37 -29.94 9.15
C ASN A 167 36.41 -29.45 7.69
N PHE A 168 36.86 -28.23 7.48
CA PHE A 168 37.10 -27.68 6.15
C PHE A 168 38.39 -28.25 5.56
N SER A 169 38.32 -28.69 4.30
CA SER A 169 39.46 -29.19 3.52
C SER A 169 39.59 -28.40 2.22
N SER A 170 40.80 -27.91 1.93
CA SER A 170 41.09 -27.21 0.68
C SER A 170 41.08 -28.16 -0.52
N ASN A 171 40.32 -27.81 -1.55
CA ASN A 171 40.22 -28.54 -2.82
C ASN A 171 39.64 -27.64 -3.91
N ALA A 172 40.42 -27.32 -4.95
CA ALA A 172 40.01 -26.44 -6.05
C ALA A 172 38.84 -27.00 -6.91
N GLY A 173 38.56 -28.31 -6.81
CA GLY A 173 37.43 -28.95 -7.47
C GLY A 173 36.08 -28.67 -6.81
N TYR A 174 36.04 -27.97 -5.68
CA TYR A 174 34.82 -27.73 -4.91
C TYR A 174 34.69 -26.28 -4.44
N PHE A 175 33.43 -25.88 -4.22
CA PHE A 175 33.06 -24.74 -3.39
C PHE A 175 31.98 -25.16 -2.40
N THR A 176 31.86 -24.43 -1.30
CA THR A 176 30.86 -24.69 -0.27
C THR A 176 30.07 -23.44 0.07
N THR A 177 28.83 -23.58 0.51
CA THR A 177 27.99 -22.43 0.87
C THR A 177 28.49 -21.76 2.14
N ALA A 178 28.07 -20.51 2.37
CA ALA A 178 27.98 -19.94 3.73
C ALA A 178 27.07 -20.80 4.64
N GLU A 179 26.99 -20.47 5.92
CA GLU A 179 26.08 -21.15 6.85
C GLU A 179 24.62 -20.95 6.43
N ILE A 180 23.92 -22.07 6.19
CA ILE A 180 22.48 -22.08 5.94
C ILE A 180 21.77 -22.48 7.22
N THR A 181 20.87 -21.64 7.74
CA THR A 181 20.08 -21.97 8.93
C THR A 181 18.98 -22.96 8.57
N VAL A 182 18.87 -24.06 9.32
CA VAL A 182 17.92 -25.15 9.09
C VAL A 182 17.21 -25.55 10.39
N LYS A 183 16.02 -26.15 10.29
CA LYS A 183 15.29 -26.68 11.44
C LYS A 183 15.27 -28.21 11.41
N SER A 184 15.59 -28.84 12.54
CA SER A 184 15.49 -30.29 12.74
C SER A 184 14.16 -30.85 12.24
N GLY A 185 14.21 -31.95 11.49
CA GLY A 185 13.05 -32.64 10.92
C GLY A 185 12.54 -32.07 9.59
N GLU A 186 13.06 -30.94 9.11
CA GLU A 186 12.75 -30.44 7.77
C GLU A 186 13.42 -31.30 6.68
N SER A 187 12.76 -31.44 5.53
CA SER A 187 13.32 -32.14 4.37
C SER A 187 13.61 -31.17 3.23
N TYR A 188 14.70 -31.43 2.54
CA TYR A 188 15.20 -30.61 1.44
C TYR A 188 15.60 -31.48 0.26
N ARG A 189 15.69 -30.89 -0.94
CA ARG A 189 16.29 -31.48 -2.13
C ARG A 189 17.41 -30.58 -2.63
N THR A 190 18.56 -31.15 -3.00
CA THR A 190 19.73 -30.40 -3.50
C THR A 190 20.43 -31.13 -4.65
N ASN A 191 21.19 -30.40 -5.46
CA ASN A 191 22.18 -30.96 -6.40
C ASN A 191 23.63 -30.82 -5.89
N ALA A 192 23.82 -30.60 -4.59
CA ALA A 192 25.14 -30.63 -3.96
C ALA A 192 25.77 -32.02 -4.09
N ALA A 193 27.10 -32.04 -4.11
CA ALA A 193 27.88 -33.27 -4.09
C ALA A 193 27.96 -33.88 -2.69
N SER A 194 27.95 -33.07 -1.62
CA SER A 194 27.88 -33.58 -0.24
C SER A 194 27.41 -32.45 0.69
N LEU A 195 27.14 -32.78 1.96
CA LEU A 195 26.73 -31.78 2.94
C LEU A 195 27.15 -32.13 4.37
N ALA A 196 27.19 -31.11 5.23
CA ALA A 196 27.52 -31.24 6.65
C ALA A 196 26.60 -30.38 7.51
N PHE A 197 26.19 -30.91 8.66
CA PHE A 197 25.32 -30.27 9.65
C PHE A 197 26.09 -29.90 10.91
N PHE A 198 25.71 -28.78 11.50
CA PHE A 198 26.32 -28.25 12.71
C PHE A 198 25.26 -27.76 13.70
N THR A 199 25.57 -27.76 14.99
CA THR A 199 24.76 -27.14 16.04
C THR A 199 24.86 -25.62 15.99
N SER A 200 24.05 -24.90 16.77
CA SER A 200 24.15 -23.44 16.92
C SER A 200 25.48 -22.98 17.54
N ALA A 201 26.20 -23.88 18.21
CA ALA A 201 27.55 -23.68 18.73
C ALA A 201 28.66 -24.11 17.74
N TYR A 202 28.32 -24.33 16.46
CA TYR A 202 29.24 -24.74 15.39
C TYR A 202 29.93 -26.10 15.60
N GLN A 203 29.36 -26.98 16.44
CA GLN A 203 29.86 -28.34 16.58
C GLN A 203 29.26 -29.23 15.48
N PHE A 204 30.09 -30.08 14.87
CA PHE A 204 29.65 -31.02 13.85
C PHE A 204 28.62 -32.02 14.40
N VAL A 205 27.52 -32.22 13.67
CA VAL A 205 26.43 -33.14 14.02
C VAL A 205 26.53 -34.41 13.17
N SER A 206 26.48 -34.26 11.86
CA SER A 206 26.60 -35.34 10.88
C SER A 206 26.79 -34.75 9.48
N GLY A 207 27.04 -35.59 8.48
CA GLY A 207 27.03 -35.18 7.08
C GLY A 207 26.51 -36.29 6.18
N VAL A 208 26.33 -35.97 4.90
CA VAL A 208 25.89 -36.92 3.88
C VAL A 208 26.92 -36.92 2.75
N SER A 209 27.48 -38.10 2.48
CA SER A 209 28.51 -38.30 1.46
C SER A 209 27.94 -38.24 0.04
N PRO A 210 28.79 -38.05 -0.99
CA PRO A 210 28.33 -38.04 -2.38
C PRO A 210 27.59 -39.29 -2.82
N SER A 211 28.04 -40.47 -2.39
CA SER A 211 27.37 -41.73 -2.68
C SER A 211 25.96 -41.78 -2.09
N GLU A 212 25.77 -41.34 -0.85
CA GLU A 212 24.48 -41.36 -0.17
C GLU A 212 23.50 -40.34 -0.78
N LEU A 213 23.98 -39.14 -1.10
CA LEU A 213 23.15 -38.08 -1.66
C LEU A 213 22.72 -38.38 -3.11
N SER A 214 23.61 -39.02 -3.90
CA SER A 214 23.28 -39.50 -5.24
C SER A 214 22.21 -40.61 -5.23
N GLY A 215 22.26 -41.54 -4.27
CA GLY A 215 21.30 -42.63 -4.12
C GLY A 215 19.91 -42.14 -3.67
N ALA A 216 19.85 -41.03 -2.93
CA ALA A 216 18.63 -40.41 -2.44
C ALA A 216 18.00 -39.41 -3.44
N SER A 217 18.47 -39.36 -4.69
CA SER A 217 18.04 -38.34 -5.67
C SER A 217 18.19 -36.89 -5.15
N GLY A 218 19.20 -36.65 -4.30
CA GLY A 218 19.47 -35.35 -3.70
C GLY A 218 18.54 -34.96 -2.54
N VAL A 219 17.67 -35.86 -2.07
CA VAL A 219 16.76 -35.59 -0.94
C VAL A 219 17.44 -35.92 0.40
N PHE A 220 17.29 -35.04 1.39
CA PHE A 220 17.79 -35.27 2.75
C PHE A 220 16.85 -34.66 3.81
N THR A 221 16.94 -35.17 5.04
CA THR A 221 16.22 -34.64 6.20
C THR A 221 17.21 -34.10 7.22
N VAL A 222 16.92 -32.94 7.79
CA VAL A 222 17.76 -32.29 8.80
C VAL A 222 17.73 -33.11 10.10
N PRO A 223 18.88 -33.57 10.61
CA PRO A 223 18.93 -34.41 11.80
C PRO A 223 18.62 -33.64 13.07
N SER A 224 18.25 -34.36 14.13
CA SER A 224 18.03 -33.77 15.46
C SER A 224 19.29 -33.03 15.95
N GLY A 225 19.10 -31.83 16.50
CA GLY A 225 20.18 -30.99 17.01
C GLY A 225 20.93 -30.16 15.96
N ALA A 226 20.66 -30.33 14.66
CA ALA A 226 21.23 -29.48 13.63
C ALA A 226 20.55 -28.11 13.55
N PHE A 227 21.36 -27.07 13.43
CA PHE A 227 20.95 -25.68 13.29
C PHE A 227 21.55 -25.03 12.03
N TYR A 228 22.76 -25.44 11.63
CA TYR A 228 23.41 -24.99 10.41
C TYR A 228 23.66 -26.15 9.43
N LEU A 229 23.62 -25.82 8.14
CA LEU A 229 23.90 -26.69 7.01
C LEU A 229 24.99 -26.03 6.14
N ARG A 230 25.95 -26.84 5.68
CA ARG A 230 26.91 -26.52 4.62
C ARG A 230 26.69 -27.47 3.45
N LEU A 231 26.53 -26.93 2.24
CA LEU A 231 26.39 -27.71 1.01
C LEU A 231 27.67 -27.57 0.19
N ASN A 232 28.24 -28.69 -0.23
CA ASN A 232 29.46 -28.73 -1.03
C ASN A 232 29.10 -29.06 -2.48
N PHE A 233 29.53 -28.23 -3.43
CA PHE A 233 29.29 -28.37 -4.86
C PHE A 233 30.60 -28.57 -5.61
N VAL A 234 30.56 -29.34 -6.70
CA VAL A 234 31.68 -29.42 -7.64
C VAL A 234 31.80 -28.06 -8.36
N SER A 235 33.02 -27.58 -8.58
CA SER A 235 33.27 -26.25 -9.18
C SER A 235 32.72 -26.08 -10.60
N SER A 236 32.41 -27.17 -11.30
CA SER A 236 31.75 -27.16 -12.60
C SER A 236 30.22 -26.96 -12.55
N VAL A 237 29.60 -26.97 -11.37
CA VAL A 237 28.16 -26.78 -11.22
C VAL A 237 27.78 -25.33 -11.50
N ALA A 238 27.19 -25.08 -12.68
CA ALA A 238 26.73 -23.75 -13.07
C ALA A 238 25.54 -23.23 -12.24
N PHE A 239 24.74 -24.13 -11.66
CA PHE A 239 23.50 -23.78 -10.94
C PHE A 239 23.36 -24.57 -9.62
N PRO A 240 23.96 -24.13 -8.51
CA PRO A 240 23.83 -24.79 -7.22
C PRO A 240 22.46 -24.50 -6.58
N VAL A 241 21.76 -25.55 -6.16
CA VAL A 241 20.36 -25.49 -5.71
C VAL A 241 20.14 -26.34 -4.46
N CYS A 242 19.37 -25.82 -3.51
CA CYS A 242 18.76 -26.56 -2.41
C CYS A 242 17.38 -25.97 -2.07
N THR A 243 16.31 -26.77 -2.09
CA THR A 243 14.94 -26.29 -1.86
C THR A 243 14.20 -27.15 -0.83
N LYS A 244 13.20 -26.57 -0.14
CA LYS A 244 12.32 -27.30 0.81
C LYS A 244 11.30 -28.21 0.13
N ASN A 245 11.17 -28.16 -1.21
CA ASN A 245 10.20 -28.96 -1.95
C ASN A 245 10.84 -30.28 -2.41
N THR A 246 10.27 -31.41 -1.98
CA THR A 246 10.76 -32.75 -2.32
C THR A 246 10.22 -33.28 -3.66
N ALA A 247 9.31 -32.57 -4.33
CA ALA A 247 8.75 -32.96 -5.63
C ALA A 247 9.75 -32.82 -6.81
N ASN A 248 9.44 -33.49 -7.95
CA ASN A 248 10.28 -33.74 -9.13
C ASN A 248 10.75 -32.53 -9.97
N TYR A 249 10.81 -31.32 -9.41
CA TYR A 249 11.21 -30.12 -10.14
C TYR A 249 12.34 -29.39 -9.40
N LEU A 250 13.59 -29.68 -9.77
CA LEU A 250 14.74 -28.82 -9.47
C LEU A 250 14.62 -27.57 -10.35
N GLN A 251 13.90 -26.56 -9.88
CA GLN A 251 13.92 -25.26 -10.54
C GLN A 251 15.28 -24.60 -10.30
N ALA A 252 15.88 -24.07 -11.37
CA ALA A 252 17.06 -23.23 -11.27
C ALA A 252 16.78 -22.09 -10.28
N PHE A 253 17.84 -21.57 -9.66
CA PHE A 253 17.77 -20.33 -8.92
C PHE A 253 17.14 -19.25 -9.81
N GLU A 254 15.87 -18.88 -9.57
CA GLU A 254 15.40 -17.53 -9.87
C GLU A 254 16.22 -16.64 -8.93
N GLN A 255 17.47 -16.33 -9.33
CA GLN A 255 18.07 -15.11 -8.88
C GLN A 255 17.08 -14.06 -9.36
N ALA A 256 16.32 -13.48 -8.43
CA ALA A 256 16.08 -12.06 -8.55
C ALA A 256 17.48 -11.48 -8.76
N ARG A 257 17.88 -11.31 -10.03
CA ARG A 257 19.15 -10.70 -10.37
C ARG A 257 19.09 -9.38 -9.63
N TYR A 258 19.92 -9.29 -8.60
CA TYR A 258 20.31 -8.03 -8.04
C TYR A 258 20.84 -7.25 -9.25
N ALA A 259 20.00 -6.36 -9.79
CA ALA A 259 20.49 -5.32 -10.66
C ALA A 259 21.30 -4.41 -9.73
N ASP A 260 22.61 -4.55 -9.89
CA ASP A 260 23.63 -3.72 -9.30
C ASP A 260 23.24 -2.23 -9.44
N GLU A 261 23.54 -1.46 -8.40
CA GLU A 261 23.60 0.01 -8.34
C GLU A 261 22.35 0.89 -8.57
N GLN A 262 21.18 0.41 -9.03
CA GLN A 262 20.11 1.33 -9.47
C GLN A 262 18.71 1.15 -8.86
N LEU A 263 18.60 0.56 -7.68
CA LEU A 263 17.33 0.54 -6.94
C LEU A 263 17.05 1.96 -6.39
N ARG A 264 16.34 2.78 -7.17
CA ARG A 264 15.96 4.15 -6.81
C ARG A 264 14.45 4.23 -6.57
N VAL A 265 14.05 4.73 -5.40
CA VAL A 265 12.65 5.13 -5.16
C VAL A 265 12.40 6.41 -5.95
N SER A 266 11.63 6.33 -7.03
CA SER A 266 11.22 7.55 -7.74
C SER A 266 10.14 8.28 -6.95
N SER A 267 10.39 9.57 -6.71
CA SER A 267 9.43 10.49 -6.09
C SER A 267 8.11 10.63 -6.86
N THR A 268 8.05 10.20 -8.13
CA THR A 268 6.83 10.21 -8.95
C THR A 268 5.89 9.04 -8.70
N ASN A 269 6.37 7.95 -8.08
CA ASN A 269 5.59 6.74 -7.82
C ASN A 269 5.03 6.66 -6.39
N ILE A 270 5.36 7.62 -5.54
CA ILE A 270 4.71 7.80 -4.24
C ILE A 270 3.37 8.49 -4.50
N GLY A 271 2.27 7.74 -4.32
CA GLY A 271 0.93 8.27 -4.46
C GLY A 271 0.69 9.49 -3.56
N LYS A 272 -0.30 10.32 -3.90
CA LYS A 272 -0.70 11.49 -3.09
C LYS A 272 -1.25 11.12 -1.70
N ASP A 273 -1.50 9.84 -1.45
CA ASP A 273 -2.05 9.33 -0.20
C ASP A 273 -0.92 8.96 0.76
N PHE A 274 -0.91 9.59 1.94
CA PHE A 274 0.08 9.45 3.01
C PHE A 274 0.17 8.05 3.65
N VAL A 275 -0.54 7.04 3.14
CA VAL A 275 -0.61 5.69 3.70
C VAL A 275 -0.16 4.66 2.66
N ILE A 276 1.05 4.12 2.87
CA ILE A 276 1.55 2.98 2.10
C ILE A 276 0.81 1.72 2.59
N THR A 277 -0.03 1.13 1.74
CA THR A 277 -0.68 -0.17 1.98
C THR A 277 -0.01 -1.24 1.10
N PRO A 278 -0.15 -2.55 1.37
CA PRO A 278 0.35 -3.60 0.48
C PRO A 278 -0.17 -3.49 -0.97
N LYS A 279 -1.34 -2.86 -1.16
CA LYS A 279 -1.94 -2.58 -2.46
C LYS A 279 -1.27 -1.42 -3.22
N ASN A 280 -0.53 -0.56 -2.50
CA ASN A 280 0.11 0.66 -3.01
C ASN A 280 1.65 0.61 -2.83
N ALA A 281 2.21 -0.58 -2.57
CA ALA A 281 3.63 -0.80 -2.32
C ALA A 281 4.47 -1.01 -3.60
N ASP A 282 3.95 -0.56 -4.75
CA ASP A 282 4.58 -0.68 -6.07
C ASP A 282 5.55 0.49 -6.39
N PHE A 283 5.93 1.29 -5.39
CA PHE A 283 6.75 2.50 -5.57
C PHE A 283 8.25 2.24 -5.83
N PHE A 284 8.65 0.97 -5.92
CA PHE A 284 9.94 0.61 -6.52
C PHE A 284 9.84 0.80 -8.03
N SER A 285 10.22 1.99 -8.49
CA SER A 285 10.67 2.13 -9.87
C SER A 285 11.97 1.35 -10.01
N ALA A 286 11.90 0.15 -10.56
CA ALA A 286 12.94 -0.15 -11.54
C ALA A 286 12.79 0.95 -12.60
N GLU A 287 13.86 1.69 -12.89
CA GLU A 287 13.98 2.19 -14.25
C GLU A 287 13.72 0.97 -15.14
N ARG A 288 12.71 1.05 -16.02
CA ARG A 288 12.36 -0.06 -16.90
C ARG A 288 13.65 -0.55 -17.54
N THR A 289 13.90 -1.85 -17.50
CA THR A 289 15.08 -2.41 -18.14
C THR A 289 15.15 -1.99 -19.59
N GLU A 290 16.36 -1.92 -20.14
CA GLU A 290 16.58 -1.64 -21.56
C GLU A 290 15.74 -2.57 -22.46
N ASN A 291 15.57 -3.84 -22.04
CA ASN A 291 14.61 -4.76 -22.65
C ASN A 291 13.17 -4.46 -22.20
N LEU A 292 12.29 -4.25 -23.17
CA LEU A 292 10.87 -3.93 -23.05
C LEU A 292 9.94 -5.14 -23.29
N PHE A 293 10.48 -6.29 -23.69
CA PHE A 293 9.71 -7.52 -23.96
C PHE A 293 9.63 -8.40 -22.70
N ASP A 294 8.44 -8.61 -22.13
CA ASP A 294 8.21 -9.48 -20.96
C ASP A 294 7.95 -10.95 -21.39
N PRO A 295 8.92 -11.88 -21.28
CA PRO A 295 8.77 -13.26 -21.76
C PRO A 295 7.78 -14.10 -20.93
N ASP A 296 7.44 -13.64 -19.73
CA ASP A 296 6.47 -14.29 -18.84
C ASP A 296 5.05 -13.77 -19.04
N ASN A 297 4.87 -12.68 -19.79
CA ASN A 297 3.58 -12.02 -20.00
C ASN A 297 3.34 -11.88 -21.49
N VAL A 298 3.13 -13.02 -22.14
CA VAL A 298 2.90 -13.15 -23.57
C VAL A 298 1.59 -13.89 -23.83
N VAL A 299 1.02 -13.69 -25.01
CA VAL A 299 -0.06 -14.52 -25.54
C VAL A 299 0.57 -15.67 -26.30
N LEU A 300 0.43 -16.88 -25.78
CA LEU A 300 1.04 -18.10 -26.33
C LEU A 300 0.28 -18.64 -27.54
N GLY A 301 1.03 -19.17 -28.52
CA GLY A 301 0.50 -19.90 -29.67
C GLY A 301 -0.20 -19.03 -30.72
N ARG A 302 -0.07 -17.70 -30.64
CA ARG A 302 -0.73 -16.76 -31.54
C ARG A 302 0.22 -15.66 -32.02
N TYR A 303 0.09 -15.28 -33.27
CA TYR A 303 0.69 -14.07 -33.84
C TYR A 303 -0.36 -13.00 -34.11
N ASN A 304 0.09 -11.76 -34.26
CA ASN A 304 -0.78 -10.61 -34.36
C ASN A 304 -0.33 -9.70 -35.51
N GLU A 305 -0.94 -9.84 -36.69
CA GLU A 305 -0.53 -9.10 -37.90
C GLU A 305 -1.24 -7.75 -38.04
N LEU A 306 -2.49 -7.64 -37.56
CA LEU A 306 -3.37 -6.48 -37.77
C LEU A 306 -4.33 -6.24 -36.58
N GLY A 307 -3.90 -6.53 -35.36
CA GLY A 307 -4.75 -6.43 -34.16
C GLY A 307 -5.59 -7.69 -33.91
N GLU A 308 -5.61 -8.62 -34.86
CA GLU A 308 -6.26 -9.92 -34.75
C GLU A 308 -5.25 -11.03 -34.45
N TYR A 309 -5.63 -11.93 -33.55
CA TYR A 309 -4.79 -13.08 -33.23
C TYR A 309 -5.08 -14.27 -34.14
N ALA A 310 -4.07 -14.74 -34.85
CA ALA A 310 -4.14 -15.95 -35.67
C ALA A 310 -3.29 -17.08 -35.09
N LEU A 311 -3.71 -18.33 -35.35
CA LEU A 311 -3.01 -19.54 -34.96
C LEU A 311 -1.96 -19.89 -36.01
N SER A 312 -0.73 -20.17 -35.58
CA SER A 312 0.30 -20.77 -36.44
C SER A 312 0.39 -22.26 -36.14
N SER A 313 0.03 -23.11 -37.11
CA SER A 313 0.01 -24.57 -36.97
C SER A 313 1.36 -25.25 -37.19
N SER A 314 2.33 -24.55 -37.81
CA SER A 314 3.65 -25.10 -38.17
C SER A 314 4.81 -24.47 -37.42
N ASN A 315 4.65 -23.27 -36.83
CA ASN A 315 5.69 -22.61 -36.04
C ASN A 315 5.06 -21.79 -34.89
N PRO A 316 4.99 -22.33 -33.66
CA PRO A 316 4.24 -21.69 -32.58
C PRO A 316 4.88 -20.35 -32.21
N GLN A 317 4.08 -19.28 -32.31
CA GLN A 317 4.50 -17.90 -32.05
C GLN A 317 3.97 -17.38 -30.70
N VAL A 318 4.61 -16.35 -30.17
CA VAL A 318 4.18 -15.60 -29.01
C VAL A 318 3.99 -14.15 -29.39
N THR A 319 2.97 -13.51 -28.84
CA THR A 319 2.79 -12.05 -28.96
C THR A 319 3.01 -11.42 -27.60
N SER A 320 3.84 -10.38 -27.51
CA SER A 320 4.08 -9.63 -26.28
C SER A 320 2.77 -9.07 -25.71
N ASN A 321 2.73 -8.79 -24.40
CA ASN A 321 1.74 -7.85 -23.89
C ASN A 321 2.03 -6.43 -24.42
N PHE A 322 1.14 -5.48 -24.12
CA PHE A 322 1.30 -4.08 -24.52
C PHE A 322 2.60 -3.50 -23.95
N ILE A 323 3.53 -3.17 -24.84
CA ILE A 323 4.78 -2.48 -24.56
C ILE A 323 4.48 -0.98 -24.64
N PRO A 324 4.58 -0.21 -23.55
CA PRO A 324 4.31 1.23 -23.61
C PRO A 324 5.44 1.95 -24.34
N VAL A 325 5.07 2.78 -25.31
CA VAL A 325 5.99 3.48 -26.23
C VAL A 325 5.59 4.95 -26.40
N THR A 326 6.50 5.78 -26.86
CA THR A 326 6.23 7.19 -27.19
C THR A 326 6.25 7.38 -28.71
N PRO A 327 5.33 8.17 -29.30
CA PRO A 327 5.40 8.52 -30.72
C PRO A 327 6.79 9.05 -31.12
N GLY A 328 7.34 8.53 -32.21
CA GLY A 328 8.69 8.85 -32.68
C GLY A 328 9.81 8.01 -32.06
N ASP A 329 9.55 7.20 -31.03
CA ASP A 329 10.54 6.24 -30.51
C ASP A 329 10.98 5.30 -31.64
N GLN A 330 12.29 5.08 -31.75
CA GLN A 330 12.89 4.03 -32.58
C GLN A 330 13.17 2.82 -31.69
N LEU A 331 12.76 1.63 -32.13
CA LEU A 331 12.95 0.39 -31.40
C LEU A 331 13.51 -0.71 -32.30
N ILE A 332 14.25 -1.62 -31.67
CA ILE A 332 14.79 -2.81 -32.31
C ILE A 332 14.51 -4.06 -31.46
N SER A 333 14.06 -5.11 -32.12
CA SER A 333 13.75 -6.45 -31.61
C SER A 333 14.84 -7.43 -32.03
N SER A 334 15.18 -8.39 -31.18
CA SER A 334 16.09 -9.49 -31.53
C SER A 334 15.49 -10.49 -32.51
N SER A 335 14.15 -10.63 -32.55
CA SER A 335 13.45 -11.45 -33.53
C SER A 335 12.79 -10.61 -34.61
N SER A 336 12.74 -11.14 -35.83
CA SER A 336 11.89 -10.58 -36.88
C SER A 336 10.45 -11.07 -36.68
N GLY A 337 9.52 -10.14 -36.45
CA GLY A 337 8.12 -10.49 -36.27
C GLY A 337 7.19 -9.31 -36.47
N TYR A 338 5.89 -9.59 -36.45
CA TYR A 338 4.87 -8.57 -36.62
C TYR A 338 4.93 -7.55 -35.49
N VAL A 339 4.70 -6.28 -35.84
CA VAL A 339 4.61 -5.18 -34.88
C VAL A 339 3.24 -4.54 -35.02
N THR A 340 2.48 -4.47 -33.93
CA THR A 340 1.15 -3.83 -33.92
C THR A 340 1.09 -2.70 -32.91
N PHE A 341 0.42 -1.62 -33.28
CA PHE A 341 0.37 -0.37 -32.53
C PHE A 341 -1.04 -0.07 -32.04
N TYR A 342 -1.13 0.55 -30.88
CA TYR A 342 -2.38 0.80 -30.16
C TYR A 342 -2.39 2.18 -29.49
N ASP A 343 -3.58 2.78 -29.38
CA ASP A 343 -3.80 4.06 -28.70
C ASP A 343 -3.78 3.92 -27.16
N ALA A 344 -3.98 5.02 -26.44
CA ALA A 344 -3.98 5.04 -24.97
C ALA A 344 -5.11 4.18 -24.35
N GLN A 345 -6.19 3.95 -25.09
CA GLN A 345 -7.34 3.12 -24.73
C GLN A 345 -7.14 1.65 -25.15
N LYS A 346 -6.00 1.31 -25.75
CA LYS A 346 -5.62 -0.01 -26.28
C LYS A 346 -6.44 -0.45 -27.50
N ASN A 347 -7.03 0.49 -28.25
CA ASN A 347 -7.61 0.20 -29.56
C ASN A 347 -6.49 0.07 -30.60
N PHE A 348 -6.67 -0.84 -31.56
CA PHE A 348 -5.71 -1.04 -32.64
C PHE A 348 -5.62 0.20 -33.54
N VAL A 349 -4.41 0.64 -33.84
CA VAL A 349 -4.11 1.79 -34.69
C VAL A 349 -3.57 1.33 -36.05
N SER A 350 -2.51 0.51 -36.05
CA SER A 350 -1.86 0.01 -37.27
C SER A 350 -0.96 -1.20 -37.00
N GLY A 351 -0.57 -1.90 -38.06
CA GLY A 351 0.32 -3.07 -38.01
C GLY A 351 1.44 -2.98 -39.04
N MET A 352 2.52 -3.71 -38.80
CA MET A 352 3.67 -3.84 -39.69
C MET A 352 3.99 -5.31 -39.93
N THR A 353 4.35 -5.63 -41.17
CA THR A 353 4.90 -6.93 -41.57
C THR A 353 6.20 -7.24 -40.83
N PRO A 354 6.63 -8.53 -40.78
CA PRO A 354 7.72 -8.97 -39.92
C PRO A 354 9.01 -8.18 -40.15
N ARG A 355 9.55 -7.64 -39.06
CA ARG A 355 10.77 -6.84 -39.05
C ARG A 355 11.39 -6.85 -37.65
N THR A 356 12.67 -6.49 -37.59
CA THR A 356 13.40 -6.30 -36.33
C THR A 356 13.38 -4.84 -35.90
N TYR A 357 13.31 -3.88 -36.83
CA TYR A 357 13.39 -2.45 -36.54
C TYR A 357 12.10 -1.72 -36.90
N PHE A 358 11.66 -0.79 -36.05
CA PHE A 358 10.46 0.00 -36.27
C PHE A 358 10.49 1.36 -35.56
N THR A 359 9.76 2.33 -36.13
CA THR A 359 9.51 3.64 -35.52
C THR A 359 8.06 3.72 -35.10
N VAL A 360 7.79 4.25 -33.90
CA VAL A 360 6.44 4.35 -33.35
C VAL A 360 5.67 5.50 -34.03
N PRO A 361 4.50 5.23 -34.65
CA PRO A 361 3.68 6.25 -35.31
C PRO A 361 3.09 7.30 -34.35
N SER A 362 2.63 8.43 -34.91
CA SER A 362 1.83 9.41 -34.16
C SER A 362 0.53 8.80 -33.62
N GLY A 363 0.09 9.23 -32.44
CA GLY A 363 -1.17 8.77 -31.82
C GLY A 363 -1.09 7.39 -31.15
N VAL A 364 0.09 6.79 -31.09
CA VAL A 364 0.33 5.46 -30.49
C VAL A 364 0.84 5.61 -29.06
N ALA A 365 0.29 4.82 -28.14
CA ALA A 365 0.75 4.70 -26.75
C ALA A 365 1.34 3.33 -26.43
N PHE A 366 1.00 2.29 -27.20
CA PHE A 366 1.52 0.94 -27.01
C PHE A 366 1.90 0.27 -28.32
N ALA A 367 2.93 -0.56 -28.27
CA ALA A 367 3.28 -1.50 -29.32
C ALA A 367 3.17 -2.94 -28.81
N ARG A 368 3.07 -3.90 -29.72
CA ARG A 368 3.22 -5.33 -29.44
C ARG A 368 4.08 -5.95 -30.51
N THR A 369 4.95 -6.87 -30.12
CA THR A 369 5.83 -7.61 -31.02
C THR A 369 5.49 -9.10 -30.99
N THR A 370 5.64 -9.76 -32.13
CA THR A 370 5.54 -11.22 -32.22
C THR A 370 6.94 -11.83 -32.31
N SER A 371 7.16 -12.95 -31.63
CA SER A 371 8.37 -13.78 -31.76
C SER A 371 8.00 -15.27 -31.71
N PHE A 372 8.97 -16.17 -31.64
CA PHE A 372 8.73 -17.62 -31.59
C PHE A 372 8.68 -18.14 -30.15
N VAL A 373 7.84 -19.16 -29.90
CA VAL A 373 7.80 -19.85 -28.60
C VAL A 373 9.17 -20.43 -28.22
N SER A 374 9.92 -20.94 -29.20
CA SER A 374 11.24 -21.53 -28.99
C SER A 374 12.32 -20.52 -28.56
N THR A 375 12.17 -19.24 -28.92
CA THR A 375 13.16 -18.18 -28.62
C THR A 375 12.65 -17.13 -27.65
N LYS A 376 11.43 -17.30 -27.10
CA LYS A 376 10.77 -16.28 -26.26
C LYS A 376 11.62 -15.82 -25.08
N ASP A 377 12.37 -16.72 -24.45
CA ASP A 377 13.18 -16.44 -23.26
C ASP A 377 14.51 -15.74 -23.58
N GLN A 378 14.82 -15.59 -24.87
CA GLN A 378 15.97 -14.84 -25.39
C GLN A 378 15.53 -13.61 -26.20
N GLU A 379 14.23 -13.32 -26.24
CA GLU A 379 13.73 -12.16 -26.97
C GLU A 379 13.94 -10.87 -26.20
N MET A 380 14.43 -9.85 -26.90
CA MET A 380 14.54 -8.49 -26.39
C MET A 380 14.05 -7.46 -27.38
N VAL A 381 13.36 -6.45 -26.87
CA VAL A 381 12.97 -5.24 -27.58
C VAL A 381 13.60 -4.07 -26.85
N VAL A 382 14.45 -3.29 -27.49
CA VAL A 382 15.11 -2.14 -26.84
C VAL A 382 14.86 -0.86 -27.62
N LYS A 383 15.06 0.30 -26.98
CA LYS A 383 15.08 1.58 -27.67
C LYS A 383 16.38 1.75 -28.47
N GLY A 384 16.28 2.36 -29.65
CA GLY A 384 17.37 2.65 -30.56
C GLY A 384 17.34 1.81 -31.84
N THR A 385 18.41 1.91 -32.61
CA THR A 385 18.57 1.28 -33.93
C THR A 385 19.50 0.06 -33.92
N THR A 386 20.08 -0.27 -32.77
CA THR A 386 21.11 -1.31 -32.64
C THR A 386 20.89 -2.12 -31.37
N LEU A 387 20.99 -3.45 -31.47
CA LEU A 387 20.87 -4.34 -30.33
C LEU A 387 22.12 -4.21 -29.42
N PRO A 388 21.97 -4.37 -28.10
CA PRO A 388 23.10 -4.51 -27.18
C PRO A 388 24.01 -5.68 -27.59
N PRO A 389 25.31 -5.65 -27.22
CA PRO A 389 26.29 -6.69 -27.60
C PRO A 389 25.99 -8.07 -27.00
N SER A 390 25.09 -8.15 -26.01
CA SER A 390 24.63 -9.37 -25.38
C SER A 390 23.16 -9.25 -24.99
N TYR A 391 22.46 -10.39 -24.85
CA TYR A 391 21.07 -10.41 -24.40
C TYR A 391 20.88 -9.69 -23.07
N VAL A 392 19.94 -8.74 -23.05
CA VAL A 392 19.51 -8.05 -21.82
C VAL A 392 18.19 -8.66 -21.36
N PRO A 393 18.11 -9.29 -20.17
CA PRO A 393 16.86 -9.85 -19.68
C PRO A 393 15.86 -8.75 -19.35
N TYR A 394 14.58 -9.05 -19.55
CA TYR A 394 13.50 -8.21 -19.02
C TYR A 394 13.41 -8.42 -17.51
N LEU A 395 13.68 -7.37 -16.72
CA LEU A 395 13.53 -7.43 -15.28
C LEU A 395 12.22 -6.78 -14.90
N ARG A 396 11.29 -7.60 -14.41
CA ARG A 396 10.13 -7.13 -13.66
C ARG A 396 10.40 -7.42 -12.19
N TYR A 397 10.31 -6.41 -11.34
CA TYR A 397 9.97 -6.69 -9.94
C TYR A 397 8.53 -7.21 -9.94
N LYS A 398 8.37 -8.50 -10.18
CA LYS A 398 7.16 -9.20 -9.79
C LYS A 398 7.28 -9.38 -8.29
N ILE A 399 6.53 -8.59 -7.53
CA ILE A 399 6.01 -9.10 -6.27
C ILE A 399 5.02 -10.20 -6.67
N LYS A 400 5.53 -11.42 -6.96
CA LYS A 400 4.70 -12.61 -7.15
C LYS A 400 3.97 -12.77 -5.82
N SER A 401 2.64 -12.56 -5.81
CA SER A 401 1.79 -12.66 -4.61
C SER A 401 1.86 -14.02 -3.91
N GLN A 402 2.49 -15.02 -4.53
CA GLN A 402 2.77 -16.35 -3.99
C GLN A 402 4.05 -16.47 -3.15
N TYR A 403 4.88 -15.41 -3.03
CA TYR A 403 6.11 -15.44 -2.22
C TYR A 403 6.24 -14.27 -1.23
N THR A 404 5.20 -13.43 -1.10
CA THR A 404 5.11 -12.49 0.02
C THR A 404 4.44 -13.16 1.21
N GLU A 405 5.16 -14.05 1.90
CA GLU A 405 5.10 -13.89 3.35
C GLU A 405 5.98 -12.68 3.66
N PHE A 406 5.38 -11.49 3.65
CA PHE A 406 5.82 -10.49 4.60
C PHE A 406 5.66 -11.18 5.94
N ASN A 407 6.72 -11.79 6.46
CA ASN A 407 6.78 -12.18 7.86
C ASN A 407 6.93 -10.88 8.66
N TYR A 408 5.93 -10.01 8.56
CA TYR A 408 5.57 -9.10 9.62
C TYR A 408 5.15 -10.00 10.78
N VAL A 409 6.16 -10.45 11.52
CA VAL A 409 5.95 -10.99 12.84
C VAL A 409 5.66 -9.78 13.68
N SER A 410 4.36 -9.49 13.84
CA SER A 410 3.90 -8.49 14.79
C SER A 410 4.68 -8.66 16.10
N LYS A 411 5.14 -7.56 16.69
CA LYS A 411 5.77 -7.58 18.03
C LYS A 411 4.85 -8.15 19.11
N TYR A 412 3.56 -8.29 18.78
CA TYR A 412 2.52 -8.88 19.61
C TYR A 412 2.26 -10.37 19.33
N LYS A 413 2.94 -10.97 18.35
CA LYS A 413 2.76 -12.39 18.03
C LYS A 413 3.09 -13.26 19.25
N GLY A 414 2.16 -14.13 19.64
CA GLY A 414 2.30 -15.00 20.81
C GLY A 414 2.13 -14.30 22.17
N LYS A 415 1.91 -12.98 22.22
CA LYS A 415 1.68 -12.22 23.46
C LYS A 415 0.27 -12.41 24.00
N LYS A 416 0.04 -11.99 25.25
CA LYS A 416 -1.26 -12.07 25.93
C LYS A 416 -1.93 -10.68 25.97
N TRP A 417 -3.18 -10.60 25.52
CA TRP A 417 -3.94 -9.35 25.49
C TRP A 417 -5.20 -9.47 26.33
N ASN A 418 -5.33 -8.62 27.35
CA ASN A 418 -6.57 -8.46 28.10
C ASN A 418 -7.39 -7.28 27.55
N VAL A 419 -8.64 -7.57 27.17
CA VAL A 419 -9.60 -6.60 26.64
C VAL A 419 -10.66 -6.30 27.69
N LEU A 420 -10.58 -5.15 28.36
CA LEU A 420 -11.59 -4.71 29.32
C LEU A 420 -12.60 -3.80 28.62
N GLY A 421 -13.88 -4.16 28.64
CA GLY A 421 -14.89 -3.32 27.99
C GLY A 421 -16.33 -3.70 28.26
N ASP A 422 -17.23 -3.16 27.45
CA ASP A 422 -18.68 -3.33 27.58
C ASP A 422 -19.28 -4.27 26.51
N SER A 423 -20.56 -4.07 26.15
CA SER A 423 -21.24 -4.83 25.11
C SER A 423 -20.55 -4.74 23.75
N ILE A 424 -19.87 -3.64 23.42
CA ILE A 424 -19.12 -3.50 22.16
C ILE A 424 -17.94 -4.48 22.13
N SER A 425 -17.41 -4.88 23.29
CA SER A 425 -16.30 -5.83 23.38
C SER A 425 -16.71 -7.29 23.42
N VAL A 426 -17.98 -7.63 23.69
CA VAL A 426 -18.42 -9.03 23.91
C VAL A 426 -19.65 -9.46 23.10
N ASN A 427 -20.53 -8.54 22.72
CA ASN A 427 -21.84 -8.89 22.18
C ASN A 427 -21.76 -9.29 20.71
N LYS A 428 -21.90 -10.59 20.42
CA LYS A 428 -21.93 -11.14 19.06
C LYS A 428 -23.32 -11.18 18.41
N ASN A 429 -24.36 -10.67 19.08
CA ASN A 429 -25.71 -10.60 18.50
C ASN A 429 -25.78 -9.59 17.33
N PHE A 430 -24.92 -8.59 17.33
CA PHE A 430 -24.85 -7.56 16.28
C PHE A 430 -23.70 -7.79 15.30
N ALA A 431 -22.65 -8.51 15.71
CA ALA A 431 -21.43 -8.71 14.93
C ALA A 431 -20.94 -10.16 14.98
N SER A 432 -20.73 -10.75 13.81
CA SER A 432 -20.10 -12.07 13.70
C SER A 432 -18.62 -12.07 14.10
N LYS A 433 -17.97 -10.90 14.04
CA LYS A 433 -16.58 -10.69 14.40
C LYS A 433 -16.37 -9.33 15.06
N LEU A 434 -15.70 -9.33 16.21
CA LEU A 434 -15.44 -8.17 17.05
C LEU A 434 -14.09 -7.52 16.69
N TYR A 435 -13.88 -6.28 17.12
CA TYR A 435 -12.71 -5.49 16.72
C TYR A 435 -11.38 -6.15 17.13
N HIS A 436 -11.30 -6.73 18.32
CA HIS A 436 -10.10 -7.41 18.82
C HIS A 436 -9.80 -8.69 18.05
N GLU A 437 -10.81 -9.36 17.50
CA GLU A 437 -10.66 -10.52 16.63
C GLU A 437 -10.12 -10.11 15.25
N TYR A 438 -10.58 -8.97 14.68
CA TYR A 438 -9.99 -8.43 13.46
C TYR A 438 -8.52 -8.03 13.64
N ILE A 439 -8.19 -7.42 14.78
CA ILE A 439 -6.80 -7.05 15.10
C ILE A 439 -5.94 -8.31 15.26
N ASN A 440 -6.49 -9.38 15.85
CA ASN A 440 -5.74 -10.60 16.06
C ASN A 440 -5.36 -11.34 14.77
N ASP A 441 -6.19 -11.26 13.72
CA ASP A 441 -5.84 -11.80 12.40
C ASP A 441 -4.51 -11.20 11.89
N GLU A 442 -4.25 -9.93 12.22
CA GLU A 442 -3.03 -9.21 11.81
C GLU A 442 -1.89 -9.41 12.83
N PHE A 443 -2.21 -9.40 14.12
CA PHE A 443 -1.20 -9.33 15.18
C PHE A 443 -0.77 -10.70 15.73
N GLY A 444 -1.62 -11.72 15.60
CA GLY A 444 -1.30 -13.08 16.02
C GLY A 444 -0.99 -13.24 17.50
N PHE A 445 -1.70 -12.53 18.40
CA PHE A 445 -1.60 -12.75 19.84
C PHE A 445 -1.82 -14.24 20.16
N GLY A 446 -1.05 -14.75 21.11
CA GLY A 446 -1.15 -16.15 21.54
C GLY A 446 -2.38 -16.41 22.39
N LEU A 447 -2.88 -15.37 23.09
CA LEU A 447 -4.09 -15.42 23.90
C LEU A 447 -4.73 -14.03 23.97
N ILE A 448 -6.03 -13.96 23.69
CA ILE A 448 -6.86 -12.78 23.96
C ILE A 448 -7.88 -13.16 25.01
N ARG A 449 -7.86 -12.46 26.15
CA ARG A 449 -8.84 -12.58 27.22
C ARG A 449 -9.84 -11.45 27.12
N ASN A 450 -11.08 -11.78 26.80
CA ASN A 450 -12.15 -10.81 26.66
C ASN A 450 -12.89 -10.66 27.99
N TYR A 451 -12.63 -9.54 28.67
CA TYR A 451 -13.33 -9.09 29.87
C TYR A 451 -14.43 -8.09 29.52
N GLY A 452 -15.08 -8.24 28.37
CA GLY A 452 -16.26 -7.46 27.99
C GLY A 452 -17.52 -7.95 28.72
N ILE A 453 -18.31 -7.03 29.29
CA ILE A 453 -19.62 -7.37 29.91
C ILE A 453 -20.70 -6.45 29.35
N GLY A 454 -21.80 -7.03 28.87
CA GLY A 454 -22.92 -6.27 28.32
C GLY A 454 -23.51 -5.29 29.33
N GLY A 455 -23.67 -4.02 28.94
CA GLY A 455 -24.20 -2.96 29.81
C GLY A 455 -23.24 -2.45 30.89
N SER A 456 -21.99 -2.91 30.91
CA SER A 456 -20.97 -2.50 31.89
C SER A 456 -20.64 -1.01 31.77
N THR A 457 -20.63 -0.34 32.93
CA THR A 457 -20.16 1.04 33.13
C THR A 457 -18.72 1.04 33.63
N VAL A 458 -18.00 2.13 33.43
CA VAL A 458 -16.70 2.32 34.08
C VAL A 458 -16.91 2.58 35.56
N ALA A 459 -17.80 3.52 35.89
CA ALA A 459 -18.20 3.81 37.27
C ALA A 459 -19.07 2.71 37.87
N LYS A 460 -19.13 2.69 39.20
CA LYS A 460 -20.02 1.84 39.97
C LYS A 460 -21.44 2.44 39.92
N LEU A 461 -22.41 1.61 39.54
CA LEU A 461 -23.82 2.00 39.50
C LEU A 461 -24.51 1.52 40.78
N GLY A 462 -24.80 2.44 41.71
CA GLY A 462 -25.35 2.08 43.01
C GLY A 462 -24.43 1.11 43.76
N ASP A 463 -24.98 -0.05 44.16
CA ASP A 463 -24.23 -1.10 44.88
C ASP A 463 -23.67 -2.20 43.95
N ASP A 464 -23.78 -2.04 42.63
CA ASP A 464 -23.26 -3.02 41.66
C ASP A 464 -21.74 -2.94 41.54
N THR A 465 -21.06 -3.74 42.36
CA THR A 465 -19.60 -3.86 42.39
C THR A 465 -19.03 -4.80 41.33
N ASN A 466 -19.86 -5.67 40.74
CA ASN A 466 -19.40 -6.71 39.81
C ASN A 466 -19.33 -6.21 38.36
N ASN A 467 -20.13 -5.21 38.01
CA ASN A 467 -20.21 -4.71 36.65
C ASN A 467 -19.27 -3.54 36.35
N SER A 468 -18.84 -2.79 37.37
CA SER A 468 -17.94 -1.63 37.22
C SER A 468 -16.55 -2.02 36.72
N MET A 469 -16.11 -1.44 35.60
CA MET A 469 -14.73 -1.64 35.10
C MET A 469 -13.69 -1.22 36.13
N ALA A 470 -13.93 -0.12 36.85
CA ALA A 470 -13.04 0.41 37.89
C ALA A 470 -12.88 -0.51 39.11
N LEU A 471 -13.72 -1.56 39.25
CA LEU A 471 -13.57 -2.57 40.29
C LEU A 471 -13.12 -3.92 39.71
N ARG A 472 -13.75 -4.39 38.64
CA ARG A 472 -13.50 -5.73 38.09
C ARG A 472 -12.17 -5.86 37.36
N TYR A 473 -11.45 -4.77 37.07
CA TYR A 473 -10.07 -4.88 36.56
C TYR A 473 -9.18 -5.71 37.51
N GLY A 474 -9.47 -5.68 38.82
CA GLY A 474 -8.75 -6.45 39.83
C GLY A 474 -8.86 -7.97 39.64
N GLN A 475 -9.92 -8.44 38.98
CA GLN A 475 -10.18 -9.85 38.70
C GLN A 475 -9.55 -10.35 37.39
N MET A 476 -8.90 -9.45 36.63
CA MET A 476 -8.21 -9.82 35.38
C MET A 476 -6.90 -10.57 35.68
N ASP A 477 -6.52 -11.50 34.81
CA ASP A 477 -5.31 -12.31 34.94
C ASP A 477 -4.04 -11.45 34.86
N ASP A 478 -3.10 -11.68 35.78
CA ASP A 478 -1.93 -10.81 36.02
C ASP A 478 -0.83 -10.86 34.94
N ASP A 479 -0.85 -11.87 34.05
CA ASP A 479 0.24 -12.17 33.12
C ASP A 479 0.08 -11.56 31.71
N ALA A 480 -0.76 -10.53 31.57
CA ALA A 480 -0.98 -9.86 30.30
C ALA A 480 0.25 -9.04 29.84
N ASP A 481 0.46 -8.98 28.53
CA ASP A 481 1.46 -8.12 27.88
C ASP A 481 0.85 -6.80 27.39
N MET A 482 -0.43 -6.84 26.99
CA MET A 482 -1.23 -5.72 26.54
C MET A 482 -2.56 -5.68 27.30
N ILE A 483 -2.98 -4.49 27.71
CA ILE A 483 -4.26 -4.22 28.36
C ILE A 483 -4.92 -3.06 27.64
N THR A 484 -6.16 -3.27 27.19
CA THR A 484 -6.95 -2.20 26.57
C THR A 484 -8.25 -1.97 27.29
N VAL A 485 -8.63 -0.71 27.49
CA VAL A 485 -9.92 -0.32 28.06
C VAL A 485 -10.79 0.31 26.98
N PHE A 486 -12.00 -0.21 26.80
CA PHE A 486 -13.01 0.38 25.92
C PHE A 486 -14.37 0.42 26.64
N GLY A 487 -14.63 1.56 27.28
CA GLY A 487 -15.83 1.77 28.10
C GLY A 487 -16.22 3.24 28.19
N GLY A 488 -17.42 3.50 28.70
CA GLY A 488 -17.99 4.86 28.87
C GLY A 488 -19.31 5.07 28.13
N THR A 489 -19.69 4.18 27.21
CA THR A 489 -20.95 4.30 26.45
C THR A 489 -22.19 4.08 27.32
N ASN A 490 -22.07 3.23 28.35
CA ASN A 490 -23.16 2.96 29.29
C ASN A 490 -23.21 4.02 30.39
N ASP A 491 -22.06 4.58 30.80
CA ASP A 491 -21.98 5.71 31.74
C ASP A 491 -22.70 6.94 31.17
N SER A 492 -22.67 7.12 29.84
CA SER A 492 -23.36 8.21 29.15
C SER A 492 -24.86 8.03 28.98
N SER A 493 -25.43 6.88 29.37
CA SER A 493 -26.86 6.62 29.19
C SER A 493 -27.68 7.35 30.28
N SER A 494 -28.48 8.33 29.87
CA SER A 494 -29.54 9.02 30.65
C SER A 494 -29.25 9.26 32.13
N GLY A 495 -28.13 9.91 32.47
CA GLY A 495 -27.86 10.35 33.85
C GLY A 495 -27.64 9.22 34.87
N ARG A 496 -27.37 7.99 34.41
CA ARG A 496 -27.13 6.83 35.29
C ARG A 496 -25.92 7.00 36.19
N VAL A 497 -24.88 7.69 35.70
CA VAL A 497 -23.63 7.93 36.41
C VAL A 497 -23.34 9.44 36.40
N PRO A 498 -23.13 10.08 37.56
CA PRO A 498 -22.63 11.45 37.62
C PRO A 498 -21.26 11.54 36.94
N ILE A 499 -21.08 12.50 36.03
CA ILE A 499 -19.80 12.66 35.33
C ILE A 499 -18.66 12.99 36.29
N GLY A 500 -18.94 13.79 37.34
CA GLY A 500 -17.96 14.22 38.32
C GLY A 500 -17.00 15.30 37.79
N GLN A 501 -15.83 15.39 38.43
CA GLN A 501 -14.79 16.36 38.13
C GLN A 501 -13.39 15.74 38.27
N MET A 502 -12.38 16.37 37.67
CA MET A 502 -10.99 15.88 37.63
C MET A 502 -10.35 15.63 39.01
N SER A 503 -10.89 16.19 40.10
CA SER A 503 -10.42 15.92 41.47
C SER A 503 -11.01 14.67 42.11
N ASP A 504 -12.06 14.08 41.54
CA ASP A 504 -12.72 12.91 42.10
C ASP A 504 -11.80 11.68 42.05
N ARG A 505 -11.83 10.83 43.08
CA ARG A 505 -10.97 9.64 43.22
C ARG A 505 -11.73 8.40 43.71
N THR A 506 -13.06 8.42 43.68
CA THR A 506 -13.92 7.28 44.04
C THR A 506 -14.60 6.70 42.82
N VAL A 507 -15.11 5.47 42.93
CA VAL A 507 -15.76 4.76 41.81
C VAL A 507 -17.16 5.28 41.46
N ASP A 508 -17.67 6.29 42.18
CA ASP A 508 -19.07 6.72 42.10
C ASP A 508 -19.32 7.78 41.01
N THR A 509 -18.27 8.46 40.53
CA THR A 509 -18.35 9.39 39.39
C THR A 509 -17.52 8.88 38.22
N PHE A 510 -17.84 9.29 36.99
CA PHE A 510 -17.10 8.84 35.82
C PHE A 510 -15.62 9.26 35.87
N TYR A 511 -15.34 10.51 36.25
CA TYR A 511 -13.98 10.99 36.49
C TYR A 511 -13.25 10.15 37.54
N GLY A 512 -13.85 10.01 38.73
CA GLY A 512 -13.20 9.28 39.83
C GLY A 512 -12.97 7.81 39.51
N ALA A 513 -13.94 7.15 38.86
CA ALA A 513 -13.82 5.77 38.46
C ALA A 513 -12.71 5.57 37.41
N TYR A 514 -12.56 6.50 36.46
CA TYR A 514 -11.48 6.43 35.49
C TYR A 514 -10.10 6.61 36.15
N HIS A 515 -10.00 7.47 37.17
CA HIS A 515 -8.79 7.58 38.00
C HIS A 515 -8.45 6.26 38.69
N VAL A 516 -9.42 5.66 39.39
CA VAL A 516 -9.25 4.37 40.09
C VAL A 516 -8.86 3.26 39.12
N LEU A 517 -9.48 3.23 37.94
CA LEU A 517 -9.19 2.23 36.91
C LEU A 517 -7.76 2.35 36.39
N LEU A 518 -7.32 3.54 35.98
CA LEU A 518 -5.99 3.70 35.40
C LEU A 518 -4.88 3.52 36.42
N SER A 519 -5.02 4.08 37.64
CA SER A 519 -4.03 3.85 38.69
C SER A 519 -3.92 2.37 39.03
N GLY A 520 -5.07 1.69 39.17
CA GLY A 520 -5.13 0.26 39.46
C GLY A 520 -4.50 -0.61 38.38
N LEU A 521 -4.74 -0.32 37.11
CA LEU A 521 -4.10 -1.04 36.00
C LEU A 521 -2.58 -0.82 35.96
N ILE A 522 -2.12 0.40 36.22
CA ILE A 522 -0.68 0.72 36.26
C ILE A 522 0.01 -0.04 37.39
N GLU A 523 -0.60 -0.09 38.57
CA GLU A 523 -0.08 -0.83 39.73
C GLU A 523 -0.12 -2.34 39.53
N LYS A 524 -1.20 -2.86 38.93
CA LYS A 524 -1.37 -4.31 38.68
C LYS A 524 -0.46 -4.83 37.56
N TYR A 525 -0.17 -4.01 36.55
CA TYR A 525 0.61 -4.40 35.38
C TYR A 525 1.84 -3.50 35.14
N PRO A 526 2.79 -3.44 36.09
CA PRO A 526 3.93 -2.54 36.00
C PRO A 526 4.78 -2.83 34.74
N GLY A 527 5.00 -1.80 33.93
CA GLY A 527 5.79 -1.88 32.69
C GLY A 527 5.10 -2.58 31.50
N LYS A 528 3.85 -3.02 31.65
CA LYS A 528 3.06 -3.58 30.54
C LYS A 528 2.41 -2.48 29.71
N LYS A 529 1.99 -2.82 28.49
CA LYS A 529 1.33 -1.86 27.60
C LYS A 529 -0.12 -1.71 28.03
N ILE A 530 -0.51 -0.50 28.43
CA ILE A 530 -1.88 -0.12 28.76
C ILE A 530 -2.32 0.94 27.75
N ALA A 531 -3.50 0.78 27.16
CA ALA A 531 -4.06 1.76 26.24
C ALA A 531 -5.56 1.89 26.44
N VAL A 532 -6.11 3.07 26.16
CA VAL A 532 -7.55 3.31 26.30
C VAL A 532 -8.16 3.87 25.03
N PHE A 533 -9.44 3.55 24.82
CA PHE A 533 -10.20 4.05 23.69
C PHE A 533 -11.41 4.83 24.21
N THR A 534 -11.63 6.03 23.67
CA THR A 534 -12.83 6.82 24.01
C THR A 534 -14.10 6.09 23.53
N PRO A 535 -15.26 6.26 24.18
CA PRO A 535 -16.53 5.73 23.67
C PRO A 535 -16.83 6.25 22.25
N LEU A 536 -17.47 5.41 21.43
CA LEU A 536 -17.95 5.81 20.09
C LEU A 536 -19.08 6.83 20.20
N GLN A 537 -19.37 7.50 19.08
CA GLN A 537 -20.64 8.20 18.92
C GLN A 537 -21.78 7.18 18.86
N ARG A 538 -22.94 7.56 19.41
CA ARG A 538 -24.17 6.76 19.35
C ARG A 538 -25.37 7.67 19.12
N ALA A 539 -26.43 7.12 18.53
CA ALA A 539 -27.61 7.90 18.17
C ALA A 539 -28.45 8.34 19.38
N SER A 540 -28.42 7.57 20.48
CA SER A 540 -29.34 7.70 21.62
C SER A 540 -28.78 8.41 22.86
N ALA A 541 -27.50 8.82 22.87
CA ALA A 541 -26.91 9.55 23.98
C ALA A 541 -25.68 10.36 23.54
N ASP A 542 -25.41 11.48 24.24
CA ASP A 542 -24.20 12.28 24.01
C ASP A 542 -23.00 11.69 24.76
N THR A 543 -22.13 10.99 24.02
CA THR A 543 -20.89 10.41 24.55
C THR A 543 -19.72 11.40 24.55
N LYS A 544 -19.88 12.62 24.02
CA LYS A 544 -18.80 13.61 23.90
C LYS A 544 -18.18 14.00 25.24
N PRO A 545 -18.96 14.29 26.32
CA PRO A 545 -18.37 14.63 27.62
C PRO A 545 -17.54 13.49 28.19
N TYR A 546 -17.99 12.25 28.01
CA TYR A 546 -17.31 11.05 28.50
C TYR A 546 -16.02 10.79 27.71
N ALA A 547 -16.04 10.98 26.38
CA ALA A 547 -14.83 10.93 25.57
C ALA A 547 -13.79 11.98 26.01
N GLN A 548 -14.22 13.17 26.44
CA GLN A 548 -13.34 14.18 27.00
C GLN A 548 -12.70 13.74 28.32
N VAL A 549 -13.47 13.20 29.26
CA VAL A 549 -12.93 12.65 30.52
C VAL A 549 -11.88 11.57 30.26
N VAL A 550 -12.15 10.63 29.35
CA VAL A 550 -11.20 9.56 28.99
C VAL A 550 -9.87 10.14 28.53
N ARG A 551 -9.89 11.16 27.66
CA ARG A 551 -8.66 11.82 27.16
C ARG A 551 -7.91 12.55 28.28
N GLU A 552 -8.62 13.31 29.11
CA GLU A 552 -8.02 14.11 30.19
C GLU A 552 -7.37 13.22 31.26
N VAL A 553 -8.08 12.19 31.73
CA VAL A 553 -7.57 11.28 32.76
C VAL A 553 -6.45 10.40 32.20
N ALA A 554 -6.55 9.93 30.94
CA ALA A 554 -5.45 9.18 30.32
C ALA A 554 -4.17 10.02 30.20
N ALA A 555 -4.28 11.29 29.80
CA ALA A 555 -3.15 12.20 29.75
C ALA A 555 -2.51 12.43 31.13
N TYR A 556 -3.33 12.53 32.19
CA TYR A 556 -2.84 12.66 33.57
C TYR A 556 -1.95 11.48 34.00
N TYR A 557 -2.29 10.25 33.62
CA TYR A 557 -1.51 9.05 33.96
C TYR A 557 -0.47 8.66 32.90
N SER A 558 -0.25 9.49 31.88
CA SER A 558 0.63 9.16 30.74
C SER A 558 0.25 7.85 30.03
N VAL A 559 -1.05 7.54 29.97
CA VAL A 559 -1.59 6.36 29.28
C VAL A 559 -2.01 6.75 27.86
N PRO A 560 -1.52 6.06 26.82
CA PRO A 560 -1.94 6.28 25.44
C PRO A 560 -3.47 6.16 25.26
N CYS A 561 -4.07 7.17 24.63
CA CYS A 561 -5.51 7.21 24.36
C CYS A 561 -5.79 7.37 22.86
N LEU A 562 -6.61 6.48 22.28
CA LEU A 562 -7.15 6.63 20.93
C LEU A 562 -8.55 7.26 20.98
N ASP A 563 -8.69 8.43 20.35
CA ASP A 563 -9.96 9.14 20.24
C ASP A 563 -10.84 8.52 19.13
N LEU A 564 -11.56 7.46 19.47
CA LEU A 564 -12.56 6.85 18.60
C LEU A 564 -13.85 7.69 18.49
N PHE A 565 -14.12 8.60 19.42
CA PHE A 565 -15.27 9.50 19.33
C PHE A 565 -15.12 10.43 18.11
N ALA A 566 -13.96 11.07 17.98
CA ALA A 566 -13.66 11.98 16.89
C ALA A 566 -13.13 11.23 15.65
N GLY A 567 -12.32 10.19 15.85
CA GLY A 567 -11.57 9.51 14.80
C GLY A 567 -12.09 8.13 14.39
N GLY A 568 -13.12 7.59 15.03
CA GLY A 568 -13.56 6.20 14.88
C GLY A 568 -14.23 5.86 13.54
N GLY A 569 -14.67 6.86 12.78
CA GLY A 569 -15.27 6.67 11.44
C GLY A 569 -16.75 6.26 11.45
N LEU A 570 -17.40 6.26 12.62
CA LEU A 570 -18.83 5.96 12.78
C LEU A 570 -19.58 7.21 13.25
N TYR A 571 -19.85 8.14 12.34
CA TYR A 571 -20.58 9.37 12.64
C TYR A 571 -22.08 9.09 12.88
N ALA A 572 -22.52 9.16 14.14
CA ALA A 572 -23.89 8.80 14.53
C ALA A 572 -24.96 9.78 14.02
N GLY A 573 -24.57 11.00 13.61
CA GLY A 573 -25.48 11.96 12.97
C GLY A 573 -25.85 11.62 11.53
N SER A 574 -25.21 10.61 10.91
CA SER A 574 -25.55 10.16 9.56
C SER A 574 -26.42 8.90 9.60
N GLN A 575 -27.67 9.01 9.16
CA GLN A 575 -28.57 7.86 9.07
C GLN A 575 -28.03 6.76 8.15
N THR A 576 -27.27 7.13 7.10
CA THR A 576 -26.60 6.18 6.21
C THR A 576 -25.57 5.35 6.95
N ILE A 577 -24.74 5.99 7.78
CA ILE A 577 -23.73 5.30 8.59
C ILE A 577 -24.39 4.43 9.65
N VAL A 578 -25.39 4.96 10.35
CA VAL A 578 -26.15 4.23 11.38
C VAL A 578 -26.80 2.98 10.78
N ASN A 579 -27.63 3.11 9.75
CA ASN A 579 -28.34 1.97 9.15
C ASN A 579 -27.38 0.90 8.62
N ARG A 580 -26.22 1.29 8.12
CA ARG A 580 -25.26 0.35 7.53
C ARG A 580 -24.40 -0.36 8.57
N PHE A 581 -23.98 0.35 9.61
CA PHE A 581 -22.91 -0.11 10.50
C PHE A 581 -23.31 -0.23 11.96
N MET A 582 -24.41 0.38 12.41
CA MET A 582 -24.90 0.36 13.79
C MET A 582 -26.42 0.11 13.78
N PRO A 583 -26.88 -1.15 13.64
CA PRO A 583 -28.29 -1.46 13.38
C PRO A 583 -29.29 -0.88 14.38
N ASP A 584 -28.87 -0.67 15.63
CA ASP A 584 -29.67 -0.08 16.72
C ASP A 584 -29.19 1.33 17.11
N GLY A 585 -28.28 1.92 16.34
CA GLY A 585 -27.66 3.22 16.62
C GLY A 585 -26.67 3.23 17.77
N LEU A 586 -26.27 2.07 18.30
CA LEU A 586 -25.31 1.93 19.40
C LEU A 586 -24.25 0.86 19.10
N HIS A 587 -24.67 -0.37 18.80
CA HIS A 587 -23.79 -1.51 18.63
C HIS A 587 -23.33 -1.61 17.18
N PRO A 588 -22.02 -1.53 16.90
CA PRO A 588 -21.52 -1.77 15.56
C PRO A 588 -21.77 -3.22 15.12
N ASN A 589 -22.12 -3.42 13.85
CA ASN A 589 -22.10 -4.76 13.24
C ASN A 589 -20.67 -5.14 12.82
N ALA A 590 -20.48 -6.31 12.20
CA ALA A 590 -19.15 -6.78 11.79
C ALA A 590 -18.40 -5.78 10.88
N ASP A 591 -19.09 -5.14 9.92
CA ASP A 591 -18.50 -4.12 9.07
C ASP A 591 -18.16 -2.84 9.86
N GLY A 592 -19.00 -2.45 10.81
CA GLY A 592 -18.73 -1.34 11.73
C GLY A 592 -17.49 -1.61 12.59
N HIS A 593 -17.38 -2.81 13.18
CA HIS A 593 -16.20 -3.27 13.90
C HIS A 593 -14.93 -3.20 13.07
N LYS A 594 -15.01 -3.59 11.78
CA LYS A 594 -13.88 -3.55 10.86
C LYS A 594 -13.35 -2.13 10.59
N ILE A 595 -14.22 -1.12 10.61
CA ILE A 595 -13.82 0.28 10.37
C ILE A 595 -12.85 0.74 11.46
N PHE A 596 -13.26 0.66 12.73
CA PHE A 596 -12.43 1.17 13.81
C PHE A 596 -11.35 0.19 14.28
N SER A 597 -11.48 -1.12 14.00
CA SER A 597 -10.41 -2.09 14.31
C SER A 597 -9.10 -1.77 13.60
N SER A 598 -9.13 -1.29 12.35
CA SER A 598 -7.93 -0.87 11.60
C SER A 598 -7.19 0.31 12.25
N LYS A 599 -7.95 1.23 12.85
CA LYS A 599 -7.43 2.40 13.57
C LYS A 599 -6.84 1.98 14.91
N ILE A 600 -7.53 1.10 15.63
CA ILE A 600 -7.01 0.50 16.85
C ILE A 600 -5.73 -0.29 16.55
N ALA A 601 -5.69 -1.12 15.51
CA ALA A 601 -4.50 -1.86 15.10
C ALA A 601 -3.32 -0.91 14.87
N SER A 602 -3.51 0.11 14.02
CA SER A 602 -2.46 1.10 13.73
C SER A 602 -1.95 1.80 15.00
N PHE A 603 -2.87 2.18 15.89
CA PHE A 603 -2.55 2.80 17.17
C PHE A 603 -1.77 1.85 18.08
N LEU A 604 -2.26 0.64 18.31
CA LEU A 604 -1.57 -0.38 19.12
C LEU A 604 -0.21 -0.72 18.53
N ASN A 605 -0.05 -0.75 17.21
CA ASN A 605 1.24 -0.99 16.58
C ASN A 605 2.27 0.11 16.89
N SER A 606 1.81 1.34 17.12
CA SER A 606 2.71 2.46 17.47
C SER A 606 3.23 2.42 18.91
N LEU A 607 2.67 1.57 19.78
CA LEU A 607 2.94 1.56 21.24
C LEU A 607 4.20 0.84 21.69
#